data_AF-A0A6P1D650-F1
#
_entry.id   AF-A0A6P1D650-F1
#
_cell.length_a   1.000
_cell.length_b   1.000
_cell.length_c   1.000
_cell.angle_alpha   90.00
_cell.angle_beta   90.00
_cell.angle_gamma   90.00
#
_symmetry.space_group_name_H-M   'P 1'
#
loop_
_entity.id
_entity.type
_entity.pdbx_description
1 polymer ?
#
loop_
_entity_poly.entity_id
_entity_poly.type
_entity_poly.pdbx_seq_one_letter_code
_entity_poly.pdbx_strand_id
1 'polypeptide(L)' 'MSDTTRITVTLPSEQVAELRQRTENLSGYVAAAVARQLRHELLAEDLRAYQEEHGAFSAEELARARAEIFGDEAGTNAA' A
#
# COMPACT_ATOMS: atom_id res chain seq x y z
N MET A 1 -8.19 24.29 -1.14
CA MET A 1 -8.35 23.52 0.11
C MET A 1 -8.83 22.15 -0.30
N SER A 2 -8.18 21.08 0.15
CA SER A 2 -8.56 19.72 -0.22
C SER A 2 -9.96 19.42 0.29
N ASP A 3 -10.92 19.17 -0.60
CA ASP A 3 -12.28 18.80 -0.22
C ASP A 3 -12.20 17.52 0.63
N THR A 4 -12.61 17.64 1.89
CA THR A 4 -12.59 16.54 2.86
C THR A 4 -14.02 16.22 3.26
N THR A 5 -14.45 14.98 3.02
CA THR A 5 -15.78 14.51 3.38
C THR A 5 -15.74 13.83 4.76
N ARG A 6 -16.56 14.32 5.69
CA ARG A 6 -16.70 13.67 7.01
C ARG A 6 -17.54 12.40 6.89
N ILE A 7 -16.97 11.28 7.31
CA ILE A 7 -17.64 9.98 7.40
C ILE A 7 -17.58 9.47 8.84
N THR A 8 -18.56 8.68 9.24
CA THR A 8 -18.56 7.97 10.54
C THR A 8 -18.26 6.50 10.28
N VAL A 9 -17.20 5.98 10.89
CA VAL A 9 -16.79 4.58 10.76
C VAL A 9 -16.70 3.94 12.15
N THR A 10 -17.00 2.65 12.22
CA THR A 10 -16.82 1.87 13.46
C THR A 10 -15.50 1.10 13.36
N LEU A 11 -14.67 1.20 14.39
CA LEU A 11 -13.41 0.49 14.51
C LEU A 11 -13.38 -0.32 15.81
N PRO A 12 -12.66 -1.46 15.86
CA PRO A 12 -12.46 -2.20 17.10
C PRO A 12 -11.84 -1.32 18.19
N SER A 13 -12.40 -1.38 19.41
CA SER A 13 -11.98 -0.53 20.52
C SER A 13 -10.49 -0.67 20.85
N GLU A 14 -9.94 -1.88 20.74
CA GLU A 14 -8.51 -2.15 20.95
C GLU A 14 -7.63 -1.39 19.95
N GLN A 15 -8.02 -1.36 18.67
CA GLN A 15 -7.29 -0.62 17.64
C GLN A 15 -7.37 0.89 17.88
N VAL A 16 -8.53 1.41 18.31
CA VAL A 16 -8.66 2.83 18.65
C VAL A 16 -7.77 3.19 19.85
N ALA A 17 -7.69 2.31 20.86
CA ALA A 17 -6.82 2.51 22.02
C ALA A 17 -5.34 2.53 21.62
N GLU A 18 -4.91 1.62 20.74
CA GLU A 18 -3.54 1.59 20.23
C GLU A 18 -3.22 2.82 19.38
N LEU A 19 -4.12 3.21 18.48
CA LEU A 19 -3.93 4.40 17.63
C LEU A 19 -3.78 5.66 18.47
N ARG A 20 -4.56 5.80 19.55
CA ARG A 20 -4.45 6.93 20.48
C ARG A 20 -3.13 6.97 21.25
N GLN A 21 -2.49 5.83 21.47
CA GLN A 21 -1.14 5.81 22.08
C GLN A 21 -0.06 6.26 21.08
N ARG A 22 -0.28 6.06 19.79
CA ARG A 22 0.69 6.38 18.73
C ARG A 22 0.53 7.79 18.18
N THR A 23 -0.68 8.35 18.16
CA THR A 23 -0.95 9.67 17.61
C THR A 23 -2.22 10.31 18.19
N GLU A 24 -2.20 11.63 18.31
CA GLU A 24 -3.38 12.43 18.65
C GLU A 24 -4.26 12.71 17.42
N ASN A 25 -3.70 12.64 16.21
CA ASN A 25 -4.40 12.90 14.95
C ASN A 25 -4.88 11.60 14.27
N LEU A 26 -6.00 11.07 14.74
CA LEU A 26 -6.60 9.85 14.18
C LEU A 26 -7.07 10.01 12.74
N SER A 27 -7.67 11.14 12.37
CA SER A 27 -8.15 11.37 11.00
C SER A 27 -7.00 11.43 10.00
N GLY A 28 -5.90 12.09 10.35
CA GLY A 28 -4.69 12.13 9.53
C GLY A 28 -4.05 10.75 9.38
N TYR A 29 -3.99 9.97 10.46
CA TYR A 29 -3.47 8.61 10.40
C TYR A 29 -4.32 7.71 9.50
N VAL A 30 -5.64 7.74 9.67
CA VAL A 30 -6.57 6.95 8.85
C VAL A 30 -6.49 7.40 7.39
N ALA A 31 -6.46 8.69 7.11
CA ALA A 31 -6.34 9.21 5.75
C ALA A 31 -5.04 8.73 5.07
N ALA A 32 -3.91 8.76 5.76
CA ALA A 32 -2.64 8.26 5.23
C ALA A 32 -2.66 6.75 4.99
N ALA A 33 -3.24 5.97 5.91
CA ALA A 33 -3.39 4.52 5.77
C ALA A 33 -4.29 4.16 4.59
N VAL A 34 -5.43 4.84 4.44
CA VAL A 34 -6.38 4.65 3.33
C VAL A 34 -5.74 5.06 2.00
N ALA A 35 -5.03 6.19 1.95
CA ALA A 35 -4.33 6.61 0.73
C ALA A 35 -3.24 5.61 0.30
N ARG A 36 -2.53 4.99 1.25
CA ARG A 36 -1.58 3.91 0.94
C ARG A 36 -2.31 2.68 0.40
N GLN A 37 -3.39 2.27 1.05
CA GLN A 37 -4.17 1.12 0.63
C GLN A 37 -4.75 1.29 -0.77
N LEU A 38 -5.39 2.44 -1.04
CA LEU A 38 -6.00 2.73 -2.33
C LEU A 38 -4.97 2.74 -3.46
N ARG A 39 -3.76 3.30 -3.23
CA ARG A 39 -2.68 3.26 -4.22
C ARG A 39 -2.27 1.83 -4.57
N HIS A 40 -2.22 0.93 -3.59
CA HIS A 40 -1.89 -0.47 -3.82
C HIS A 40 -3.00 -1.19 -4.60
N GLU A 41 -4.26 -0.91 -4.28
CA GLU A 41 -5.42 -1.50 -4.96
C GLU A 41 -5.49 -1.07 -6.42
N LEU A 42 -5.36 0.23 -6.69
CA LEU A 42 -5.36 0.77 -8.05
C LEU A 42 -4.19 0.22 -8.88
N LEU A 43 -3.00 0.09 -8.28
CA LEU A 43 -1.85 -0.51 -8.96
C LEU A 43 -2.10 -2.00 -9.26
N ALA A 44 -2.69 -2.74 -8.32
CA ALA A 44 -3.01 -4.15 -8.53
C ALA A 44 -4.08 -4.36 -9.60
N GLU A 45 -5.05 -3.44 -9.70
CA GLU A 45 -6.05 -3.42 -10.76
C GLU A 45 -5.41 -3.16 -12.13
N ASP A 46 -4.56 -2.13 -12.23
CA ASP A 46 -3.86 -1.78 -13.46
C ASP A 46 -2.97 -2.94 -13.98
N LEU A 47 -2.20 -3.56 -13.07
CA LEU A 47 -1.38 -4.74 -13.40
C LEU A 47 -2.22 -5.95 -13.83
N ARG A 48 -3.45 -6.07 -13.34
CA ARG A 48 -4.36 -7.15 -13.75
C ARG A 48 -4.89 -6.89 -15.16
N ALA A 49 -5.37 -5.67 -15.41
CA ALA A 49 -5.84 -5.26 -16.73
C ALA A 49 -4.75 -5.46 -17.79
N TYR A 50 -3.50 -5.09 -17.47
CA TYR A 50 -2.35 -5.35 -18.34
C TYR A 50 -2.15 -6.84 -18.65
N GLN A 51 -2.22 -7.71 -17.63
CA GLN A 51 -2.03 -9.15 -17.83
C GLN A 51 -3.19 -9.81 -18.59
N GLU A 52 -4.39 -9.26 -18.51
CA GLU A 52 -5.53 -9.70 -19.32
C GLU A 52 -5.33 -9.38 -20.81
N GLU A 53 -4.71 -8.24 -21.12
CA GLU A 53 -4.42 -7.82 -22.51
C GLU A 53 -3.16 -8.47 -23.09
N HIS A 54 -2.09 -8.60 -22.29
CA HIS A 54 -0.76 -8.99 -22.77
C HIS A 54 -0.28 -10.37 -22.28
N GLY A 55 -1.01 -11.00 -21.35
CA GLY A 55 -0.60 -12.24 -20.70
C GLY A 55 0.18 -12.01 -19.39
N ALA A 56 0.40 -13.09 -18.65
CA ALA A 56 1.08 -13.04 -17.36
C ALA A 56 2.55 -12.62 -17.50
N PHE A 57 3.06 -11.86 -16.52
CA PHE A 57 4.47 -11.51 -16.46
C PHE A 57 5.35 -12.75 -16.30
N SER A 58 6.43 -12.82 -17.07
CA SER A 58 7.41 -13.89 -16.93
C SER A 58 8.28 -13.71 -15.68
N ALA A 59 8.86 -14.80 -15.20
CA ALA A 59 9.76 -14.77 -14.04
C ALA A 59 11.01 -13.89 -14.29
N GLU A 60 11.49 -13.83 -15.54
CA GLU A 60 12.64 -13.00 -15.93
C GLU A 60 12.31 -11.50 -15.87
N GLU A 61 11.13 -11.12 -16.34
CA GLU A 61 10.65 -9.72 -16.29
C GLU A 61 10.45 -9.26 -14.84
N LEU A 62 9.85 -10.11 -14.00
CA LEU A 62 9.68 -9.81 -12.58
C LEU A 62 11.02 -9.71 -11.83
N ALA A 63 11.98 -10.57 -12.16
CA ALA A 63 13.32 -10.51 -11.57
C ALA A 63 14.04 -9.20 -11.94
N ARG A 64 13.94 -8.77 -13.20
CA ARG A 64 14.51 -7.50 -13.66
C ARG A 64 13.84 -6.32 -12.96
N ALA A 65 12.51 -6.28 -12.92
CA ALA A 65 11.76 -5.23 -12.24
C ALA A 65 12.11 -5.14 -10.74
N ARG A 66 12.27 -6.27 -10.06
CA ARG A 66 12.67 -6.31 -8.65
C ARG A 66 14.08 -5.74 -8.43
N ALA A 67 15.04 -6.07 -9.30
CA ALA A 67 16.40 -5.54 -9.23
C ALA A 67 16.43 -4.02 -9.47
N GLU A 68 15.60 -3.50 -10.37
CA GLU A 68 15.48 -2.06 -10.62
C GLU A 68 14.83 -1.30 -9.45
N ILE A 69 13.79 -1.87 -8.82
CA ILE A 69 13.03 -1.20 -7.75
C ILE A 69 13.77 -1.22 -6.41
N PHE A 70 14.39 -2.35 -6.07
CA PHE A 70 15.00 -2.55 -4.74
C PHE A 70 16.54 -2.48 -4.76
N GLY A 71 17.15 -2.35 -5.94
CA GLY A 71 18.58 -2.58 -6.12
C GLY A 71 18.96 -4.05 -5.91
N ASP A 72 20.22 -4.38 -6.17
CA ASP A 72 20.78 -5.74 -6.04
C ASP A 72 20.95 -6.18 -4.55
N GLU A 73 20.50 -5.37 -3.59
CA GLU A 73 20.70 -5.56 -2.15
C GLU A 73 19.65 -6.45 -1.46
N ALA A 74 18.84 -7.18 -2.22
CA ALA A 74 17.95 -8.18 -1.65
C ALA A 74 18.69 -9.44 -1.11
N GLY A 75 20.02 -9.49 -1.22
CA GLY A 75 20.87 -10.60 -0.78
C GLY A 75 21.72 -10.38 0.48
N THR A 76 21.72 -9.20 1.11
CA THR A 76 22.73 -8.86 2.16
C THR A 76 22.18 -8.74 3.58
N ASN A 77 20.98 -9.26 3.88
CA ASN A 77 20.52 -9.40 5.28
C ASN A 77 20.25 -10.86 5.64
N ALA A 78 21.30 -11.67 5.56
CA ALA A 78 21.43 -12.97 6.18
C ALA A 78 22.91 -13.15 6.60
N ALA A 79 23.33 -12.49 7.68
CA ALA A 79 24.57 -12.76 8.39
C ALA A 79 24.43 -12.40 9.87
#